data_AF-A0A3A8JC13-F1
#
_entry.id   AF-A0A3A8JC13-F1
#
_cell.length_a   1.000
_cell.length_b   1.000
_cell.length_c   1.000
_cell.angle_alpha   90.00
_cell.angle_beta   90.00
_cell.angle_gamma   90.00
#
_symmetry.space_group_name_H-M   'P 1'
#
loop_
_entity.id
_entity.type
_entity.pdbx_description
1 polymer ?
#
loop_
_entity_poly.entity_id
_entity_poly.type
_entity_poly.pdbx_seq_one_letter_code
_entity_poly.pdbx_strand_id
1 'polypeptide(L)'
;MVGFPRGIRSLLAVAGLGLVGAVGCASTVPYAKRVEAEGDKCTLLQALMRQPAPAQAVQKFVAEGKEAKAPVVVYVRRPEEATLERFFTGDAQCADDSFKVVQENVVDAVVVYLQEVQGGYAYDAQRSSPEHLTMDGRPQGTVRKDGTVWVAGADVI
;
A
#
# COMPACT_ATOMS: atom_id res chain seq x y z
N MET A 1 47.09 -37.79 -52.29
CA MET A 1 46.84 -37.14 -53.60
C MET A 1 45.32 -37.11 -53.76
N VAL A 2 44.57 -36.04 -54.04
CA VAL A 2 44.78 -34.58 -54.30
C VAL A 2 43.49 -33.88 -53.79
N GLY A 3 43.42 -32.62 -53.31
CA GLY A 3 44.39 -31.54 -53.07
C GLY A 3 43.66 -30.26 -52.60
N PHE A 4 44.38 -29.20 -52.21
CA PHE A 4 43.79 -27.91 -51.78
C PHE A 4 43.59 -26.93 -52.96
N PRO A 5 42.56 -26.06 -52.90
CA PRO A 5 42.60 -24.72 -53.47
C PRO A 5 42.71 -23.63 -52.38
N ARG A 6 43.64 -22.69 -52.57
CA ARG A 6 43.74 -21.39 -51.85
C ARG A 6 43.19 -20.28 -52.75
N GLY A 7 42.59 -19.23 -52.16
CA GLY A 7 42.16 -18.01 -52.87
C GLY A 7 41.03 -17.27 -52.14
N ILE A 8 41.29 -16.45 -51.12
CA ILE A 8 41.67 -15.02 -51.15
C ILE A 8 40.46 -14.06 -51.25
N ARG A 9 40.27 -13.29 -50.15
CA ARG A 9 39.71 -11.93 -49.99
C ARG A 9 38.55 -11.47 -50.90
N SER A 10 37.43 -11.08 -50.27
CA SER A 10 37.25 -9.66 -49.87
C SER A 10 36.09 -9.44 -48.91
N LEU A 11 36.15 -8.34 -48.16
CA LEU A 11 35.13 -7.90 -47.21
C LEU A 11 33.86 -7.43 -47.91
N LEU A 12 32.71 -7.63 -47.26
CA LEU A 12 31.66 -6.62 -47.19
C LEU A 12 31.02 -6.66 -45.81
N ALA A 13 31.06 -5.53 -45.11
CA ALA A 13 30.45 -5.38 -43.79
C ALA A 13 28.95 -5.13 -43.95
N VAL A 14 28.14 -5.77 -43.10
CA VAL A 14 26.77 -5.32 -42.82
C VAL A 14 26.71 -5.01 -41.33
N ALA A 15 26.66 -3.72 -41.01
CA ALA A 15 26.37 -3.27 -39.65
C ALA A 15 24.92 -3.64 -39.31
N GLY A 16 24.72 -4.21 -38.12
CA GLY A 16 23.41 -4.69 -37.67
C GLY A 16 23.30 -4.66 -36.15
N LEU A 17 22.93 -3.49 -35.62
CA LEU A 17 22.12 -3.26 -34.41
C LEU A 17 22.26 -4.35 -33.31
N GLY A 18 22.95 -4.10 -32.20
CA GLY A 18 22.78 -2.89 -31.40
C GLY A 18 21.44 -2.87 -30.67
N LEU A 19 21.01 -4.00 -30.11
CA LEU A 19 19.88 -4.08 -29.18
C LEU A 19 20.37 -4.50 -27.79
N VAL A 20 20.73 -3.49 -26.98
CA VAL A 20 20.82 -3.62 -25.52
C VAL A 20 19.40 -3.69 -24.98
N GLY A 21 18.77 -4.86 -25.18
CA GLY A 21 17.50 -5.21 -24.53
C GLY A 21 17.75 -5.54 -23.08
N ALA A 22 18.00 -4.52 -22.25
CA ALA A 22 17.94 -4.66 -20.80
C ALA A 22 16.49 -4.96 -20.43
N VAL A 23 16.13 -6.25 -20.40
CA VAL A 23 14.83 -6.71 -19.92
C VAL A 23 14.82 -6.50 -18.41
N GLY A 24 14.51 -5.27 -17.99
CA GLY A 24 14.30 -4.95 -16.59
C GLY A 24 13.24 -5.89 -16.05
N CYS A 25 13.58 -6.65 -15.00
CA CYS A 25 12.67 -7.56 -14.34
C CYS A 25 11.56 -6.76 -13.65
N ALA A 26 10.54 -6.37 -14.42
CA ALA A 26 9.27 -5.95 -13.89
C ALA A 26 8.64 -7.17 -13.21
N SER A 27 8.87 -7.30 -11.90
CA SER A 27 8.32 -8.36 -11.06
C SER A 27 6.79 -8.25 -11.00
N THR A 28 6.11 -8.72 -12.03
CA THR A 28 4.65 -8.80 -12.10
C THR A 28 4.16 -9.83 -11.09
N VAL A 29 3.90 -9.38 -9.86
CA VAL A 29 3.26 -10.19 -8.82
C VAL A 29 1.95 -10.74 -9.40
N PRO A 30 1.73 -12.07 -9.39
CA PRO A 30 0.52 -12.67 -9.94
C PRO A 30 -0.74 -12.06 -9.34
N TYR A 31 -1.75 -11.80 -10.18
CA TYR A 31 -2.98 -11.13 -9.76
C TYR A 31 -3.64 -11.79 -8.53
N ALA A 32 -3.69 -13.13 -8.49
CA ALA A 32 -4.21 -13.86 -7.33
C ALA A 32 -3.46 -13.53 -6.02
N LYS A 33 -2.12 -13.45 -6.05
CA LYS A 33 -1.31 -13.05 -4.88
C LYS A 33 -1.53 -11.58 -4.49
N ARG A 34 -1.79 -10.70 -5.45
CA ARG A 34 -2.17 -9.31 -5.16
C ARG A 34 -3.54 -9.24 -4.48
N VAL A 35 -4.54 -9.97 -4.99
CA VAL A 35 -5.90 -10.01 -4.40
C VAL A 35 -5.87 -10.61 -3.00
N GLU A 36 -5.11 -11.69 -2.78
CA GLU A 36 -4.92 -12.30 -1.46
C GLU A 36 -4.27 -11.33 -0.47
N ALA A 37 -3.19 -10.64 -0.89
CA ALA A 37 -2.54 -9.63 -0.08
C ALA A 37 -3.47 -8.43 0.24
N GLU A 38 -4.21 -7.89 -0.74
CA GLU A 38 -5.15 -6.79 -0.51
C GLU A 38 -6.37 -7.25 0.34
N GLY A 39 -6.73 -8.53 0.31
CA GLY A 39 -7.72 -9.15 1.21
C GLY A 39 -7.23 -9.24 2.67
N ASP A 40 -5.97 -9.62 2.88
CA ASP A 40 -5.31 -9.59 4.20
C ASP A 40 -5.24 -8.16 4.76
N LYS A 41 -4.92 -7.17 3.90
CA LYS A 41 -4.97 -5.74 4.22
C LYS A 41 -6.37 -5.27 4.59
N CYS A 42 -7.41 -5.76 3.90
CA CYS A 42 -8.78 -5.41 4.25
C CYS A 42 -9.21 -6.01 5.59
N THR A 43 -8.80 -7.24 5.90
CA THR A 43 -9.04 -7.87 7.20
C THR A 43 -8.39 -7.07 8.34
N LEU A 44 -7.15 -6.57 8.13
CA LEU A 44 -6.51 -5.63 9.05
C LEU A 44 -7.33 -4.35 9.22
N LEU A 45 -7.74 -3.71 8.13
CA LEU A 45 -8.49 -2.46 8.19
C LEU A 45 -9.84 -2.64 8.90
N GLN A 46 -10.59 -3.70 8.63
CA GLN A 46 -11.84 -3.98 9.34
C GLN A 46 -11.64 -4.19 10.84
N ALA A 47 -10.49 -4.71 11.29
CA ALA A 47 -10.16 -4.78 12.72
C ALA A 47 -9.76 -3.41 13.30
N LEU A 48 -9.07 -2.58 12.53
CA LEU A 48 -8.72 -1.20 12.88
C LEU A 48 -9.95 -0.29 13.00
N MET A 49 -10.89 -0.35 12.05
CA MET A 49 -12.08 0.52 12.07
C MET A 49 -13.04 0.23 13.23
N ARG A 50 -12.89 -0.93 13.89
CA ARG A 50 -13.58 -1.28 15.15
C ARG A 50 -12.88 -0.74 16.41
N GLN A 51 -11.66 -0.21 16.30
CA GLN A 51 -10.95 0.40 17.43
C GLN A 51 -11.56 1.76 17.79
N PRO A 52 -11.46 2.22 19.05
CA PRO A 52 -12.19 3.39 19.52
C PRO A 52 -11.92 4.68 18.75
N ALA A 53 -10.66 4.97 18.40
CA ALA A 53 -10.31 6.22 17.73
C ALA A 53 -10.68 6.24 16.24
N PRO A 54 -10.36 5.21 15.41
CA PRO A 54 -10.91 5.08 14.06
C PRO A 54 -12.44 5.13 14.00
N ALA A 55 -13.12 4.40 14.89
CA ALA A 55 -14.59 4.40 14.96
C ALA A 55 -15.14 5.80 15.30
N GLN A 56 -14.52 6.52 16.25
CA GLN A 56 -14.94 7.87 16.59
C GLN A 56 -14.66 8.88 15.47
N ALA A 57 -13.57 8.72 14.71
CA ALA A 57 -13.26 9.56 13.55
C ALA A 57 -14.32 9.39 12.44
N VAL A 58 -14.72 8.16 12.12
CA VAL A 58 -15.80 7.86 11.17
C VAL A 58 -17.15 8.39 11.67
N GLN A 59 -17.49 8.17 12.95
CA GLN A 59 -18.75 8.69 13.50
C GLN A 59 -18.84 10.21 13.43
N LYS A 60 -17.75 10.93 13.76
CA LYS A 60 -17.67 12.38 13.60
C LYS A 60 -17.87 12.81 12.15
N PHE A 61 -17.21 12.15 11.20
CA PHE A 61 -17.34 12.45 9.78
C PHE A 61 -18.78 12.24 9.27
N VAL A 62 -19.40 11.09 9.58
CA VAL A 62 -20.78 10.78 9.15
C VAL A 62 -21.80 11.70 9.83
N ALA A 63 -21.56 12.11 11.08
CA ALA A 63 -22.41 13.08 11.78
C ALA A 63 -22.39 14.49 11.17
N GLU A 64 -21.37 14.85 10.38
CA GLU A 64 -21.37 16.09 9.57
C GLU A 64 -22.32 16.02 8.36
N GLY A 65 -22.85 14.83 8.02
CA GLY A 65 -23.88 14.65 6.99
C GLY A 65 -23.44 14.84 5.53
N LYS A 66 -22.12 14.99 5.28
CA LYS A 66 -21.55 15.24 3.94
C LYS A 66 -21.58 14.02 3.02
N GLU A 67 -21.32 12.84 3.56
CA GLU A 67 -21.46 11.56 2.85
C GLU A 67 -22.09 10.50 3.76
N ALA A 68 -22.77 9.52 3.16
CA ALA A 68 -23.35 8.39 3.89
C ALA A 68 -22.31 7.39 4.44
N LYS A 69 -21.09 7.38 3.90
CA LYS A 69 -19.95 6.56 4.34
C LYS A 69 -18.69 7.42 4.36
N ALA A 70 -17.92 7.36 5.44
CA ALA A 70 -16.64 8.06 5.52
C ALA A 70 -15.64 7.50 4.49
N PRO A 71 -15.06 8.33 3.61
CA PRO A 71 -13.92 7.93 2.82
C PRO A 71 -12.70 7.76 3.73
N VAL A 72 -12.03 6.61 3.61
CA VAL A 72 -10.85 6.25 4.41
C VAL A 72 -9.63 6.12 3.50
N VAL A 73 -8.55 6.81 3.86
CA VAL A 73 -7.24 6.65 3.21
C VAL A 73 -6.27 6.05 4.22
N VAL A 74 -5.54 5.01 3.83
CA VAL A 74 -4.61 4.29 4.73
C VAL A 74 -3.18 4.42 4.24
N TYR A 75 -2.30 4.88 5.13
CA TYR A 75 -0.88 5.08 4.87
C TYR A 75 -0.02 4.26 5.84
N VAL A 76 1.13 3.79 5.37
CA VAL A 76 2.22 3.26 6.20
C VAL A 76 3.27 4.35 6.36
N ARG A 77 3.52 4.77 7.60
CA ARG A 77 4.65 5.62 7.99
C ARG A 77 5.88 4.73 8.15
N ARG A 78 6.99 5.10 7.50
CA ARG A 78 8.33 4.56 7.78
C ARG A 78 9.23 5.69 8.28
N PRO A 79 9.31 5.93 9.60
CA PRO A 79 10.14 7.00 10.15
C PRO A 79 11.60 6.90 9.74
N GLU A 80 12.15 5.68 9.71
CA GLU A 80 13.54 5.38 9.36
C GLU A 80 13.91 5.81 7.93
N GLU A 81 12.93 5.79 7.01
CA GLU A 81 13.08 6.14 5.60
C GLU A 81 12.54 7.55 5.27
N ALA A 82 11.90 8.20 6.24
CA ALA A 82 11.09 9.41 6.06
C ALA A 82 10.00 9.30 4.96
N THR A 83 9.46 8.09 4.72
CA THR A 83 8.48 7.82 3.66
C THR A 83 7.06 7.56 4.19
N LEU A 84 6.08 8.02 3.41
CA LEU A 84 4.66 7.75 3.61
C LEU A 84 4.14 6.93 2.41
N GLU A 85 3.94 5.64 2.60
CA GLU A 85 3.49 4.73 1.54
C GLU A 85 1.98 4.50 1.61
N ARG A 86 1.31 4.35 0.46
CA ARG A 86 -0.12 4.04 0.42
C ARG A 86 -0.33 2.55 0.69
N PHE A 87 -1.13 2.22 1.71
CA PHE A 87 -1.27 0.83 2.16
C PHE A 87 -1.97 -0.05 1.12
N PHE A 88 -3.04 0.46 0.49
CA PHE A 88 -3.72 -0.20 -0.63
C PHE A 88 -3.12 0.26 -1.96
N THR A 89 -2.88 -0.70 -2.87
CA THR A 89 -2.15 -0.43 -4.13
C THR A 89 -3.05 -0.22 -5.35
N GLY A 90 -4.36 -0.37 -5.18
CA GLY A 90 -5.39 -0.09 -6.17
C GLY A 90 -6.73 0.22 -5.49
N ASP A 91 -7.82 0.19 -6.26
CA ASP A 91 -9.17 0.37 -5.73
C ASP A 91 -9.58 -0.86 -4.92
N ALA A 92 -9.25 -0.83 -3.62
CA ALA A 92 -9.64 -1.86 -2.69
C ALA A 92 -11.16 -1.84 -2.51
N GLN A 93 -11.82 -2.99 -2.74
CA GLN A 93 -13.24 -3.20 -2.40
C GLN A 93 -13.48 -3.26 -0.88
N CYS A 94 -12.56 -2.72 -0.07
CA CYS A 94 -12.64 -2.72 1.37
C CYS A 94 -13.55 -1.59 1.84
N ALA A 95 -14.77 -1.94 2.20
CA ALA A 95 -15.78 -1.04 2.72
C ALA A 95 -16.69 -1.80 3.71
N ASP A 96 -17.38 -1.07 4.57
CA ASP A 96 -18.51 -1.57 5.34
C ASP A 96 -19.67 -0.55 5.25
N ASP A 97 -20.66 -0.61 6.14
CA ASP A 97 -21.80 0.32 6.14
C ASP A 97 -21.44 1.75 6.59
N SER A 98 -20.31 1.93 7.25
CA SER A 98 -19.83 3.18 7.84
C SER A 98 -18.68 3.84 7.06
N PHE A 99 -17.84 3.05 6.39
CA PHE A 99 -16.67 3.54 5.66
C PHE A 99 -16.48 2.90 4.28
N LYS A 100 -15.70 3.57 3.43
CA LYS A 100 -15.21 3.07 2.13
C LYS A 100 -13.72 3.42 2.01
N VAL A 101 -12.85 2.48 1.65
CA VAL A 101 -11.48 2.85 1.26
C VAL A 101 -11.53 3.63 -0.04
N VAL A 102 -10.84 4.78 -0.08
CA VAL A 102 -10.66 5.57 -1.31
C VAL A 102 -9.18 5.73 -1.61
N GLN A 103 -8.87 5.84 -2.90
CA GLN A 103 -7.50 6.04 -3.34
C GLN A 103 -7.06 7.51 -3.30
N GLU A 104 -7.89 8.43 -3.80
CA GLU A 104 -7.48 9.80 -4.06
C GLU A 104 -7.40 10.66 -2.79
N ASN A 105 -6.64 11.76 -2.89
CA ASN A 105 -6.65 12.85 -1.92
C ASN A 105 -7.99 13.59 -1.97
N VAL A 106 -9.03 12.97 -1.43
CA VAL A 106 -10.26 13.70 -1.09
C VAL A 106 -9.92 14.74 -0.03
N VAL A 107 -10.44 15.95 -0.20
CA VAL A 107 -10.20 17.08 0.71
C VAL A 107 -10.72 16.79 2.12
N ASP A 108 -11.68 15.86 2.22
CA ASP A 108 -12.34 15.46 3.46
C ASP A 108 -12.40 13.92 3.57
N ALA A 109 -11.62 13.33 4.48
CA ALA A 109 -11.53 11.89 4.75
C ALA A 109 -11.17 11.59 6.21
N VAL A 110 -11.26 10.32 6.58
CA VAL A 110 -10.52 9.75 7.73
C VAL A 110 -9.20 9.17 7.22
N VAL A 111 -8.09 9.70 7.71
CA VAL A 111 -6.75 9.19 7.40
C VAL A 111 -6.30 8.27 8.53
N VAL A 112 -5.96 7.02 8.19
CA VAL A 112 -5.38 6.04 9.10
C VAL A 112 -3.91 5.85 8.75
N TYR A 113 -3.05 6.12 9.72
CA TYR A 113 -1.62 5.88 9.64
C TYR A 113 -1.27 4.60 10.39
N LEU A 114 -0.40 3.79 9.77
CA LEU A 114 0.14 2.56 10.32
C LEU A 114 1.65 2.68 10.42
N GLN A 115 2.23 2.20 11.51
CA GLN A 115 3.68 2.05 11.66
C GLN A 115 3.95 0.60 12.07
N GLU A 116 4.86 -0.06 11.37
CA GLU A 116 5.25 -1.44 11.68
C GLU A 116 5.90 -1.53 13.06
N VAL A 117 5.44 -2.49 13.86
CA VAL A 117 6.00 -2.82 15.18
C VAL A 117 6.12 -4.35 15.30
N GLN A 118 6.79 -4.83 16.34
CA GLN A 118 7.02 -6.27 16.51
C GLN A 118 5.69 -7.05 16.60
N GLY A 119 5.36 -7.79 15.54
CA GLY A 119 4.14 -8.62 15.46
C GLY A 119 2.86 -7.88 15.06
N GLY A 120 2.94 -6.64 14.58
CA GLY A 120 1.74 -5.89 14.18
C GLY A 120 1.99 -4.45 13.72
N TYR A 121 0.97 -3.61 13.91
CA TYR A 121 1.01 -2.19 13.56
C TYR A 121 0.59 -1.33 14.75
N ALA A 122 1.37 -0.30 15.06
CA ALA A 122 0.88 0.85 15.80
C ALA A 122 0.05 1.72 14.85
N TYR A 123 -1.09 2.27 15.31
CA TYR A 123 -2.01 3.02 14.46
C TYR A 123 -2.34 4.40 15.02
N ASP A 124 -2.67 5.33 14.13
CA ASP A 124 -3.11 6.68 14.43
C ASP A 124 -4.19 7.06 13.40
N ALA A 125 -5.40 7.40 13.85
CA ALA A 125 -6.52 7.74 12.99
C ALA A 125 -7.05 9.14 13.29
N GLN A 126 -7.15 9.97 12.25
CA GLN A 126 -7.62 11.34 12.36
C GLN A 126 -8.39 11.76 11.12
N ARG A 127 -9.17 12.84 11.23
CA ARG A 127 -9.79 13.51 10.10
C ARG A 127 -8.69 14.17 9.25
N SER A 128 -8.80 14.15 7.92
CA SER A 128 -7.90 14.93 7.06
C SER A 128 -8.08 16.42 7.37
N SER A 129 -6.96 17.14 7.42
CA SER A 129 -6.93 18.59 7.24
C SER A 129 -6.39 18.89 5.84
N PRO A 130 -6.79 20.02 5.22
CA PRO A 130 -6.22 20.45 3.95
C PRO A 130 -4.70 20.71 4.01
N GLU A 131 -4.20 20.96 5.21
CA GLU A 131 -2.82 21.42 5.45
C GLU A 131 -1.81 20.28 5.31
N HIS A 132 -2.00 19.13 5.99
CA HIS A 132 -0.93 18.13 6.18
C HIS A 132 -1.39 16.67 6.29
N LEU A 133 -0.82 15.82 5.42
CA LEU A 133 -0.48 14.45 5.81
C LEU A 133 0.72 14.51 6.76
N THR A 134 0.68 13.82 7.90
CA THR A 134 1.74 13.90 8.91
C THR A 134 2.53 12.60 9.03
N MET A 135 3.86 12.75 9.02
CA MET A 135 4.82 11.71 9.41
C MET A 135 4.92 11.59 10.93
N ASP A 136 4.67 12.69 11.65
CA ASP A 136 4.76 12.77 13.09
C ASP A 136 3.37 12.63 13.72
N GLY A 137 3.19 11.62 14.55
CA GLY A 137 1.97 11.40 15.33
C GLY A 137 2.19 10.32 16.38
N ARG A 138 1.72 10.55 17.61
CA ARG A 138 1.72 9.48 18.62
C ARG A 138 0.68 8.43 18.21
N PRO A 139 1.03 7.14 18.16
CA PRO A 139 0.02 6.12 17.91
C PRO A 139 -1.00 6.12 19.04
N GLN A 140 -2.26 5.93 18.67
CA GLN A 140 -3.42 5.91 19.56
C GLN A 140 -3.68 4.52 20.13
N GLY A 141 -2.96 3.52 19.63
CA GLY A 141 -2.98 2.13 20.08
C GLY A 141 -2.22 1.23 19.10
N THR A 142 -2.32 -0.07 19.33
CA THR A 142 -1.68 -1.10 18.50
C THR A 142 -2.70 -2.16 18.06
N VAL A 143 -2.42 -2.83 16.94
CA VAL A 143 -3.11 -4.06 16.51
C VAL A 143 -2.08 -5.11 16.15
N ARG A 144 -2.34 -6.36 16.55
CA ARG A 144 -1.45 -7.52 16.35
C ARG A 144 -2.20 -8.66 15.68
N LYS A 145 -1.48 -9.53 14.96
CA LYS A 145 -2.08 -10.71 14.33
C LYS A 145 -2.07 -11.87 15.33
N ASP A 146 -3.24 -12.41 15.63
CA ASP A 146 -3.45 -13.60 16.46
C ASP A 146 -4.02 -14.72 15.58
N GLY A 147 -3.14 -15.64 15.17
CA GLY A 147 -3.42 -16.60 14.12
C GLY A 147 -3.74 -15.92 12.78
N THR A 148 -5.00 -16.01 12.35
CA THR A 148 -5.52 -15.36 11.13
C THR A 148 -6.25 -14.05 11.40
N VAL A 149 -6.50 -13.70 12.66
CA VAL A 149 -7.36 -12.57 13.05
C VAL A 149 -6.49 -11.39 13.52
N TRP A 150 -6.88 -10.18 13.17
CA TRP A 150 -6.28 -8.96 13.72
C TRP A 150 -7.04 -8.53 14.98
N VAL A 151 -6.32 -8.36 16.08
CA VAL A 151 -6.86 -7.99 17.39
C VAL A 151 -6.17 -6.74 17.92
N ALA A 152 -6.80 -6.02 18.85
CA ALA A 152 -6.13 -4.96 19.60
C ALA A 152 -4.88 -5.52 20.31
N GLY A 153 -3.78 -4.76 20.28
CA GLY A 153 -2.62 -5.06 21.11
C GLY A 153 -2.90 -4.77 22.58
N ALA A 154 -2.10 -5.34 23.47
CA ALA A 154 -2.21 -5.08 24.91
C ALA A 154 -1.65 -3.70 25.30
N ASP A 155 -0.86 -3.10 24.42
CA ASP A 155 -0.13 -1.86 24.63
C ASP A 155 -1.04 -0.65 24.40
N VAL A 156 -1.64 -0.17 25.49
CA VAL A 156 -2.09 1.22 25.61
C VAL A 156 -0.84 2.08 25.81
N ILE A 157 -0.65 3.07 24.93
CA ILE A 157 0.49 4.01 24.94
C ILE A 157 0.14 5.25 25.79
#